data_AF-A0AAU3H562-F1
#
_entry.id   AF-A0AAU3H562-F1
#
_cell.length_a   1.000
_cell.length_b   1.000
_cell.length_c   1.000
_cell.angle_alpha   90.00
_cell.angle_beta   90.00
_cell.angle_gamma   90.00
#
_symmetry.space_group_name_H-M   'P 1'
#
loop_
_entity.id
_entity.type
_entity.pdbx_description
1 polymer ?
#
loop_
_entity_poly.entity_id
_entity_poly.type
_entity_poly.pdbx_seq_one_letter_code
_entity_poly.pdbx_strand_id
1 'polypeptide(L)'
;MTEDRGAAGPYIEYDGLPVLHGSEVKLPLIHPYAPVKAGRYVTPGGGRLTIRKSETNSAHLRITLDHLGCPAQCTPEKSAAFRRLALAAEGYCVHAGCRHRPAFSDGVMRCCEVRTGSIPLAAFVRAVLAIELGDLTPAGRLIEEAEARFGPVRPAEALDGGG
;
A
#
# COMPACT_ATOMS: atom_id res chain seq x y z
N MET A 1 40.04 13.92 -3.62
CA MET A 1 39.28 12.73 -4.02
C MET A 1 40.00 11.52 -3.46
N THR A 2 39.49 10.99 -2.36
CA THR A 2 39.84 9.68 -1.84
C THR A 2 38.69 9.29 -0.93
N GLU A 3 38.00 8.22 -1.31
CA GLU A 3 36.76 7.73 -0.71
C GLU A 3 36.94 7.48 0.79
N ASP A 4 36.12 8.15 1.59
CA ASP A 4 35.96 7.81 3.00
C ASP A 4 35.15 6.51 3.05
N ARG A 5 35.87 5.41 3.26
CA ARG A 5 35.29 4.08 3.51
C ARG A 5 34.70 4.08 4.92
N GLY A 6 33.59 4.80 5.09
CA GLY A 6 32.70 4.67 6.23
C GLY A 6 32.22 3.22 6.32
N ALA A 7 32.53 2.59 7.43
CA ALA A 7 32.29 1.18 7.72
C ALA A 7 30.86 0.74 7.39
N ALA A 8 30.77 -0.31 6.58
CA ALA A 8 29.71 -1.33 6.51
C ALA A 8 28.28 -0.89 6.89
N GLY A 9 27.48 -0.53 5.86
CA GLY A 9 26.02 -0.73 5.75
C GLY A 9 25.13 -0.08 6.83
N PRO A 10 24.23 0.87 6.49
CA PRO A 10 23.75 1.81 7.48
C PRO A 10 22.62 1.28 8.37
N TYR A 11 22.51 -0.01 8.69
CA TYR A 11 21.46 -0.46 9.63
C TYR A 11 21.98 -0.35 11.06
N ILE A 12 21.59 0.72 11.77
CA ILE A 12 21.53 0.98 13.23
C ILE A 12 21.44 2.53 13.34
N GLU A 13 20.41 3.20 13.88
CA GLU A 13 19.92 3.09 15.27
C GLU A 13 18.54 3.80 15.42
N TYR A 14 17.45 3.04 15.42
CA TYR A 14 16.16 3.26 16.12
C TYR A 14 15.39 1.94 16.06
N ASP A 15 15.28 1.23 17.18
CA ASP A 15 14.38 0.08 17.42
C ASP A 15 14.12 -0.88 16.23
N GLY A 16 15.17 -1.28 15.50
CA GLY A 16 15.07 -2.29 14.44
C GLY A 16 14.44 -1.84 13.12
N LEU A 17 14.28 -0.52 12.87
CA LEU A 17 13.83 0.00 11.57
C LEU A 17 15.01 0.24 10.58
N PRO A 18 14.81 0.07 9.25
CA PRO A 18 15.80 0.45 8.24
C PRO A 18 16.23 1.91 8.34
N VAL A 19 17.49 2.22 8.02
CA VAL A 19 17.92 3.62 8.01
C VAL A 19 17.31 4.39 6.86
N LEU A 20 16.71 5.51 7.24
CA LEU A 20 16.04 6.44 6.35
C LEU A 20 17.05 7.35 5.66
N HIS A 21 16.86 7.60 4.37
CA HIS A 21 17.64 8.58 3.64
C HIS A 21 17.47 9.98 4.25
N GLY A 22 18.44 10.90 4.10
CA GLY A 22 18.38 12.23 4.72
C GLY A 22 17.15 13.08 4.33
N SER A 23 16.53 12.80 3.18
CA SER A 23 15.27 13.41 2.74
C SER A 23 14.02 12.81 3.40
N GLU A 24 14.15 11.65 4.05
CA GLU A 24 13.09 10.88 4.69
C GLU A 24 13.00 11.14 6.19
N VAL A 25 14.11 11.54 6.81
CA VAL A 25 14.18 11.94 8.24
C VAL A 25 13.21 13.09 8.57
N LYS A 26 12.85 13.90 7.56
CA LYS A 26 11.91 15.03 7.71
C LYS A 26 10.45 14.65 7.39
N LEU A 27 10.19 13.44 6.92
CA LEU A 27 8.83 13.02 6.59
C LEU A 27 8.05 12.69 7.88
N PRO A 28 6.75 13.01 7.93
CA PRO A 28 5.92 12.65 9.08
C PRO A 28 5.75 11.13 9.16
N LEU A 29 5.67 10.61 10.39
CA LEU A 29 5.27 9.23 10.64
C LEU A 29 3.77 9.07 10.39
N ILE A 30 3.36 8.06 9.62
CA ILE A 30 1.95 7.70 9.52
C ILE A 30 1.55 6.89 10.75
N HIS A 31 0.70 7.47 11.59
CA HIS A 31 0.14 6.76 12.72
C HIS A 31 -1.14 6.01 12.28
N PRO A 32 -1.29 4.69 12.55
CA PRO A 32 -2.43 3.92 12.10
C PRO A 32 -3.77 4.53 12.48
N TYR A 33 -3.87 5.17 13.65
CA TYR A 33 -5.13 5.76 14.13
C TYR A 33 -5.30 7.24 13.82
N ALA A 34 -4.29 7.91 13.24
CA ALA A 34 -4.41 9.33 12.91
C ALA A 34 -5.25 9.56 11.64
N PRO A 35 -5.78 10.78 11.44
CA PRO A 35 -6.32 11.19 10.15
C PRO A 35 -5.25 11.06 9.05
N VAL A 36 -5.66 10.55 7.89
CA VAL A 36 -4.76 10.35 6.75
C VAL A 36 -5.07 11.38 5.67
N LYS A 37 -4.03 12.02 5.13
CA LYS A 37 -4.12 12.98 4.02
C LYS A 37 -3.20 12.54 2.87
N ALA A 38 -3.37 13.14 1.69
CA ALA A 38 -2.39 13.00 0.62
C ALA A 38 -1.04 13.57 1.07
N GLY A 39 0.05 12.86 0.80
CA GLY A 39 1.38 13.19 1.30
C GLY A 39 2.34 12.01 1.22
N ARG A 40 3.54 12.23 1.75
CA ARG A 40 4.58 11.20 1.91
C ARG A 40 4.83 10.98 3.39
N TYR A 41 4.95 9.73 3.79
CA TYR A 41 5.05 9.33 5.19
C TYR A 41 6.07 8.20 5.37
N VAL A 42 6.66 8.14 6.56
CA VAL A 42 7.36 6.94 7.05
C VAL A 42 6.33 6.00 7.65
N THR A 43 6.44 4.69 7.40
CA THR A 43 5.53 3.68 7.98
C THR A 43 6.05 3.15 9.31
N PRO A 44 5.17 2.60 10.18
CA PRO A 44 5.60 1.97 11.42
C PRO A 44 6.60 0.81 11.21
N GLY A 45 6.55 0.13 10.06
CA GLY A 45 7.51 -0.91 9.68
C GLY A 45 8.79 -0.38 9.01
N GLY A 46 9.01 0.94 9.03
CA GLY A 46 10.21 1.58 8.48
C GLY A 46 10.28 1.67 6.96
N GLY A 47 9.14 1.47 6.27
CA GLY A 47 8.99 1.70 4.84
C GLY A 47 8.48 3.11 4.52
N ARG A 48 8.11 3.34 3.25
CA ARG A 48 7.58 4.62 2.78
C ARG A 48 6.16 4.45 2.27
N LEU A 49 5.27 5.33 2.71
CA LEU A 49 3.91 5.44 2.18
C LEU A 49 3.76 6.76 1.42
N THR A 50 3.35 6.68 0.17
CA THR A 50 3.02 7.84 -0.66
C THR A 50 1.56 7.77 -1.06
N ILE A 51 0.83 8.84 -0.77
CA ILE A 51 -0.58 9.01 -1.16
C ILE A 51 -0.66 10.26 -2.02
N ARG A 52 -1.05 10.12 -3.28
CA ARG A 52 -1.15 11.23 -4.22
C ARG A 52 -2.37 11.06 -5.12
N LYS A 53 -2.78 12.13 -5.82
CA LYS A 53 -3.76 11.98 -6.90
C LYS A 53 -3.20 11.02 -7.96
N SER A 54 -4.04 10.14 -8.48
CA SER A 54 -3.64 9.32 -9.62
C SER A 54 -3.35 10.22 -10.83
N GLU A 55 -2.32 9.84 -11.58
CA GLU A 55 -1.91 10.53 -12.81
C GLU A 55 -2.85 10.21 -13.98
N THR A 56 -3.55 9.07 -13.92
CA THR A 56 -4.41 8.57 -14.99
C THR A 56 -5.89 8.90 -14.75
N ASN A 57 -6.31 9.06 -13.50
CA ASN A 57 -7.70 9.37 -13.15
C ASN A 57 -7.79 10.31 -11.93
N SER A 58 -8.25 11.54 -12.14
CA SER A 58 -8.35 12.55 -11.07
C SER A 58 -9.35 12.21 -9.97
N ALA A 59 -10.27 11.27 -10.22
CA ALA A 59 -11.18 10.77 -9.20
C ALA A 59 -10.49 9.79 -8.22
N HIS A 60 -9.22 9.45 -8.43
CA HIS A 60 -8.50 8.42 -7.68
C HIS A 60 -7.33 8.97 -6.88
N LEU A 61 -7.04 8.28 -5.79
CA LEU A 61 -5.78 8.39 -5.07
C LEU A 61 -4.95 7.16 -5.39
N ARG A 62 -3.70 7.39 -5.79
CA ARG A 62 -2.67 6.37 -5.90
C ARG A 62 -1.97 6.24 -4.55
N ILE A 63 -1.98 5.03 -4.02
CA ILE A 63 -1.34 4.66 -2.76
C ILE A 63 -0.17 3.75 -3.11
N THR A 64 1.03 4.17 -2.71
CA THR A 64 2.26 3.43 -2.97
C THR A 64 2.96 3.19 -1.65
N LEU A 65 3.31 1.93 -1.41
CA LEU A 65 3.99 1.46 -0.24
C LEU A 65 5.31 0.81 -0.68
N ASP A 66 6.41 1.33 -0.17
CA ASP A 66 7.75 0.90 -0.54
C ASP A 66 8.46 0.35 0.69
N HIS A 67 8.78 -0.94 0.63
CA HIS A 67 9.40 -1.70 1.71
C HIS A 67 10.93 -1.60 1.72
N LEU A 68 11.52 -0.76 0.87
CA LEU A 68 12.96 -0.48 0.84
C LEU A 68 13.83 -1.75 0.73
N GLY A 69 13.34 -2.76 0.02
CA GLY A 69 14.03 -4.03 -0.16
C GLY A 69 13.84 -5.06 0.96
N CYS A 70 12.98 -4.82 1.96
CA CYS A 70 12.75 -5.75 3.07
C CYS A 70 11.98 -7.02 2.62
N PRO A 71 12.62 -8.21 2.55
CA PRO A 71 11.98 -9.42 2.05
C PRO A 71 10.88 -9.96 2.98
N ALA A 72 10.95 -9.65 4.29
CA ALA A 72 9.93 -10.03 5.28
C ALA A 72 8.55 -9.42 5.01
N GLN A 73 8.47 -8.41 4.14
CA GLN A 73 7.22 -7.81 3.69
C GLN A 73 6.64 -8.47 2.44
N CYS A 74 7.42 -9.32 1.76
CA CYS A 74 7.07 -9.93 0.47
C CYS A 74 6.60 -11.39 0.59
N THR A 75 6.01 -11.77 1.72
CA THR A 75 5.44 -13.13 1.90
C THR A 75 4.24 -13.34 0.96
N PRO A 76 4.01 -14.56 0.43
CA PRO A 76 2.86 -14.87 -0.42
C PRO A 76 1.51 -14.45 0.19
N GLU A 77 1.34 -14.64 1.50
CA GLU A 77 0.12 -14.34 2.23
C GLU A 77 -0.20 -12.84 2.22
N LYS A 78 0.79 -12.00 2.56
CA LYS A 78 0.66 -10.53 2.50
C LYS A 78 0.40 -10.02 1.09
N SER A 79 1.08 -10.59 0.09
CA SER A 79 0.86 -10.21 -1.31
C SER A 79 -0.54 -10.59 -1.77
N ALA A 80 -1.03 -11.79 -1.45
CA ALA A 80 -2.39 -12.21 -1.77
C ALA A 80 -3.45 -11.32 -1.07
N ALA A 81 -3.25 -11.00 0.21
CA ALA A 81 -4.14 -10.11 0.95
C ALA A 81 -4.18 -8.70 0.34
N PHE A 82 -3.02 -8.15 -0.01
CA PHE A 82 -2.93 -6.85 -0.68
C PHE A 82 -3.63 -6.86 -2.05
N ARG A 83 -3.40 -7.89 -2.87
CA ARG A 83 -4.07 -8.05 -4.18
C ARG A 83 -5.59 -8.09 -4.02
N ARG A 84 -6.11 -8.89 -3.09
CA ARG A 84 -7.56 -8.98 -2.83
C ARG A 84 -8.13 -7.65 -2.36
N LEU A 85 -7.44 -6.94 -1.46
CA LEU A 85 -7.86 -5.61 -1.00
C LEU A 85 -7.89 -4.58 -2.15
N ALA A 86 -6.88 -4.59 -3.02
CA ALA A 86 -6.83 -3.73 -4.20
C ALA A 86 -7.99 -4.03 -5.15
N LEU A 87 -8.26 -5.31 -5.44
CA LEU A 87 -9.39 -5.72 -6.28
C LEU A 87 -10.76 -5.39 -5.66
N ALA A 88 -10.90 -5.49 -4.34
CA ALA A 88 -12.11 -5.04 -3.64
C ALA A 88 -12.35 -3.54 -3.82
N ALA A 89 -11.29 -2.71 -3.75
CA ALA A 89 -11.39 -1.29 -4.03
C ALA A 89 -11.81 -0.99 -5.47
N GLU A 90 -11.38 -1.81 -6.44
CA GLU A 90 -11.76 -1.68 -7.85
C GLU A 90 -13.26 -1.94 -8.11
N GLY A 91 -13.93 -2.73 -7.27
CA GLY A 91 -15.40 -2.91 -7.35
C GLY A 91 -16.14 -1.57 -7.29
N TYR A 92 -15.66 -0.62 -6.48
CA TYR A 92 -16.21 0.73 -6.40
C TYR A 92 -15.98 1.55 -7.68
N CYS A 93 -14.86 1.32 -8.37
CA CYS A 93 -14.52 2.00 -9.62
C CYS A 93 -15.44 1.53 -10.74
N VAL A 94 -15.63 0.21 -10.86
CA VAL A 94 -16.55 -0.40 -11.84
C VAL A 94 -17.98 0.10 -11.61
N HIS A 95 -18.45 0.09 -10.37
CA HIS A 95 -19.80 0.58 -10.03
C HIS A 95 -19.98 2.08 -10.35
N ALA A 96 -18.92 2.88 -10.25
CA ALA A 96 -18.92 4.29 -10.62
C ALA A 96 -18.70 4.55 -12.13
N GLY A 97 -18.65 3.51 -12.96
CA GLY A 97 -18.46 3.63 -14.42
C GLY A 97 -17.05 4.03 -14.84
N CYS A 98 -16.05 3.87 -13.97
CA CYS A 98 -14.66 4.13 -14.31
C CYS A 98 -14.17 3.14 -15.38
N ARG A 99 -13.42 3.63 -16.38
CA ARG A 99 -12.97 2.84 -17.55
C ARG A 99 -11.50 2.42 -17.51
N HIS A 100 -10.86 2.47 -16.34
CA HIS A 100 -9.46 2.04 -16.21
C HIS A 100 -9.39 0.55 -15.86
N ARG A 101 -8.22 -0.04 -16.15
CA ARG A 101 -7.90 -1.38 -15.64
C ARG A 101 -7.55 -1.29 -14.15
N PRO A 102 -7.72 -2.39 -13.39
CA PRO A 102 -7.15 -2.51 -12.05
C PRO A 102 -5.68 -2.10 -12.06
N ALA A 103 -5.35 -1.08 -11.28
CA ALA A 103 -3.99 -0.52 -11.25
C ALA A 103 -3.33 -0.92 -9.93
N PHE A 104 -2.85 -2.15 -9.85
CA PHE A 104 -2.05 -2.59 -8.70
C PHE A 104 -0.73 -3.25 -9.11
N SER A 105 0.26 -3.14 -8.23
CA SER A 105 1.51 -3.88 -8.26
C SER A 105 1.79 -4.40 -6.85
N ASP A 106 2.40 -5.56 -6.71
CA ASP A 106 2.81 -6.11 -5.42
C ASP A 106 4.33 -6.37 -5.36
N GLY A 107 4.79 -7.07 -4.31
CA GLY A 107 6.21 -7.23 -4.01
C GLY A 107 6.75 -6.11 -3.11
N VAL A 108 8.03 -5.76 -3.28
CA VAL A 108 8.73 -4.78 -2.42
C VAL A 108 8.14 -3.37 -2.58
N MET A 109 7.58 -3.06 -3.74
CA MET A 109 6.85 -1.83 -3.98
C MET A 109 5.40 -2.17 -4.32
N ARG A 110 4.53 -2.06 -3.33
CA ARG A 110 3.09 -2.24 -3.50
C ARG A 110 2.45 -0.94 -3.98
N CYS A 111 1.56 -1.03 -4.95
CA CYS A 111 0.80 0.11 -5.42
C CYS A 111 -0.64 -0.31 -5.67
N CYS A 112 -1.59 0.57 -5.37
CA CYS A 112 -2.99 0.41 -5.77
C CYS A 112 -3.63 1.78 -5.95
N GLU A 113 -4.76 1.82 -6.65
CA GLU A 113 -5.60 3.01 -6.75
C GLU A 113 -6.90 2.82 -5.98
N VAL A 114 -7.33 3.86 -5.28
CA VAL A 114 -8.63 3.90 -4.60
C VAL A 114 -9.42 5.11 -5.07
N ARG A 115 -10.68 4.90 -5.44
CA ARG A 115 -11.57 6.00 -5.83
C ARG A 115 -11.86 6.91 -4.63
N THR A 116 -11.80 8.21 -4.83
CA THR A 116 -12.23 9.18 -3.82
C THR A 116 -13.74 9.02 -3.54
N GLY A 117 -14.12 9.12 -2.27
CA GLY A 117 -15.52 8.96 -1.84
C GLY A 117 -16.07 7.53 -1.85
N SER A 118 -15.24 6.50 -2.08
CA SER A 118 -15.65 5.10 -1.88
C SER A 118 -15.32 4.62 -0.47
N ILE A 119 -14.15 4.02 -0.27
CA ILE A 119 -13.64 3.57 1.03
C ILE A 119 -13.01 4.78 1.74
N PRO A 120 -13.30 5.02 3.03
CA PRO A 120 -12.61 6.07 3.78
C PRO A 120 -11.09 5.87 3.71
N LEU A 121 -10.35 6.91 3.26
CA LEU A 121 -8.90 6.81 3.01
C LEU A 121 -8.13 6.28 4.23
N ALA A 122 -8.49 6.72 5.43
CA ALA A 122 -7.87 6.24 6.66
C ALA A 122 -8.12 4.75 6.90
N ALA A 123 -9.33 4.24 6.62
CA ALA A 123 -9.65 2.82 6.75
C ALA A 123 -8.84 1.99 5.75
N PHE A 124 -8.76 2.44 4.50
CA PHE A 124 -7.97 1.76 3.47
C PHE A 124 -6.48 1.73 3.82
N VAL A 125 -5.89 2.87 4.20
CA VAL A 125 -4.47 2.94 4.58
C VAL A 125 -4.18 2.11 5.83
N ARG A 126 -5.10 2.06 6.81
CA ARG A 126 -4.98 1.15 7.95
C ARG A 126 -4.93 -0.31 7.53
N ALA A 127 -5.80 -0.72 6.61
CA ALA A 127 -5.80 -2.10 6.11
C ALA A 127 -4.49 -2.45 5.40
N VAL A 128 -3.98 -1.55 4.56
CA VAL A 128 -2.68 -1.71 3.91
C VAL A 128 -1.54 -1.85 4.94
N LEU A 129 -1.49 -0.97 5.95
CA LEU A 129 -0.47 -1.05 7.00
C LEU A 129 -0.62 -2.29 7.89
N ALA A 130 -1.85 -2.74 8.17
CA ALA A 130 -2.11 -3.93 8.97
C ALA A 130 -1.60 -5.19 8.27
N ILE A 131 -1.77 -5.29 6.94
CA ILE A 131 -1.18 -6.38 6.13
C ILE A 131 0.33 -6.45 6.33
N GLU A 132 1.04 -5.31 6.35
CA GLU A 132 2.49 -5.28 6.61
C GLU A 132 2.86 -5.84 7.98
N LEU A 133 2.04 -5.56 8.97
CA LEU A 133 2.23 -6.04 10.34
C LEU A 133 1.73 -7.48 10.53
N GLY A 134 1.19 -8.12 9.48
CA GLY A 134 0.68 -9.49 9.52
C GLY A 134 -0.75 -9.61 10.06
N ASP A 135 -1.45 -8.50 10.32
CA ASP A 135 -2.86 -8.49 10.69
C ASP A 135 -3.74 -8.33 9.44
N LEU A 136 -4.40 -9.41 9.05
CA LEU A 136 -5.26 -9.44 7.86
C LEU A 136 -6.70 -9.01 8.16
N THR A 137 -7.05 -8.82 9.44
CA THR A 137 -8.42 -8.55 9.88
C THR A 137 -9.01 -7.27 9.28
N PRO A 138 -8.30 -6.12 9.28
CA PRO A 138 -8.84 -4.88 8.73
C PRO A 138 -9.06 -4.95 7.22
N ALA A 139 -8.18 -5.64 6.49
CA ALA A 139 -8.34 -5.88 5.07
C ALA A 139 -9.52 -6.82 4.78
N GLY A 140 -9.65 -7.90 5.55
CA GLY A 140 -10.77 -8.83 5.45
C GLY A 140 -12.13 -8.14 5.57
N ARG A 141 -12.30 -7.26 6.55
CA ARG A 141 -13.56 -6.50 6.72
C ARG A 141 -13.90 -5.63 5.49
N LEU A 142 -12.92 -4.92 4.95
CA LEU A 142 -13.14 -4.10 3.75
C LEU A 142 -13.47 -4.95 2.51
N ILE A 143 -12.86 -6.14 2.41
CA ILE A 143 -13.15 -7.09 1.33
C ILE A 143 -14.58 -7.62 1.49
N GLU A 144 -14.98 -8.07 2.68
CA GLU A 144 -16.35 -8.54 2.96
C GLU A 144 -17.41 -7.47 2.65
N GLU A 145 -17.15 -6.22 3.05
CA GLU A 145 -18.03 -5.08 2.73
C GLU A 145 -18.15 -4.84 1.22
N ALA A 146 -17.04 -4.92 0.48
CA ALA A 146 -17.05 -4.78 -0.96
C ALA A 146 -17.75 -5.96 -1.64
N GLU A 147 -17.53 -7.19 -1.17
CA GLU A 147 -18.15 -8.40 -1.71
C GLU A 147 -19.66 -8.41 -1.50
N ALA A 148 -20.12 -8.01 -0.32
CA ALA A 148 -21.55 -7.83 -0.04
C ALA A 148 -22.21 -6.81 -0.98
N ARG A 149 -21.45 -5.83 -1.47
CA ARG A 149 -21.97 -4.76 -2.31
C ARG A 149 -21.89 -5.06 -3.82
N PHE A 150 -20.84 -5.72 -4.26
CA PHE A 150 -20.52 -5.87 -5.69
C PHE A 150 -20.43 -7.32 -6.17
N GLY A 151 -20.59 -8.29 -5.26
CA GLY A 151 -20.32 -9.70 -5.53
C GLY A 151 -18.85 -10.07 -5.27
N PRO A 152 -18.51 -11.37 -5.39
CA PRO A 152 -17.21 -11.89 -4.98
C PRO A 152 -16.04 -11.22 -5.71
N VAL A 153 -14.98 -10.91 -4.97
CA VAL A 153 -13.73 -10.42 -5.55
C VAL A 153 -13.13 -11.54 -6.39
N ARG A 154 -12.83 -11.26 -7.66
CA ARG A 154 -12.26 -12.26 -8.57
C ARG A 154 -10.96 -12.84 -7.99
N PRO A 155 -10.71 -14.15 -8.15
CA PRO A 155 -9.42 -14.74 -7.80
C PRO A 155 -8.30 -14.02 -8.56
N ALA A 156 -7.18 -13.77 -7.89
CA ALA A 156 -6.05 -13.04 -8.48
C ALA A 156 -5.43 -13.80 -9.66
N GLU A 157 -5.50 -15.14 -9.67
CA GLU A 157 -4.96 -15.98 -10.75
C GLU A 157 -5.68 -15.78 -12.09
N ALA A 158 -6.91 -15.24 -12.09
CA ALA A 158 -7.68 -15.02 -13.31
C ALA A 158 -7.21 -13.80 -14.12
N LEU A 159 -6.30 -12.98 -13.60
CA LEU A 159 -5.79 -11.77 -14.25
C LEU A 159 -4.44 -11.96 -14.95
N ASP A 160 -3.67 -12.98 -14.56
CA ASP A 160 -2.34 -13.29 -15.11
C ASP A 160 -2.40 -14.23 -16.34
N GLY A 161 -3.59 -14.69 -16.73
CA GLY A 161 -3.80 -15.68 -17.80
C GLY A 161 -4.30 -15.15 -19.15
N GLY A 162 -4.26 -13.83 -19.38
CA GLY A 162 -4.76 -13.20 -20.61
C GLY A 162 -3.66 -12.46 -21.39
N GLY A 163 -2.80 -13.22 -22.08
CA GLY A 163 -1.90 -12.73 -23.12
C GLY A 163 -2.51 -12.93 -24.50
#